data_AF-A0A397FF86-F1
#
_entry.id   AF-A0A397FF86-F1
#
_cell.length_a   1.000
_cell.length_b   1.000
_cell.length_c   1.000
_cell.angle_alpha   90.00
_cell.angle_beta   90.00
_cell.angle_gamma   90.00
#
_symmetry.space_group_name_H-M   'P 1'
#
loop_
_entity.id
_entity.type
_entity.pdbx_description
1 polymer ?
#
loop_
_entity_poly.entity_id
_entity_poly.type
_entity_poly.pdbx_seq_one_letter_code
_entity_poly.pdbx_strand_id
1 'polypeptide(L)'
;MSKASKNDESVRVMVRIRPMSTKEKQDGRQTVTVASFDRAEVTIANPTGAASEPPKAFTFDAAFGSQSTQQQVYDTAATAIVEAVMDGYNGTIFAYGQTGAGKSHTMEGYPDPPDQRGIIPNSFKHIFDKVSFRRLKQVLVRASYLEIYNEEIRDLLSKDPKASLDLKE
;
A
#
# COMPACT_ATOMS: atom_id res chain seq x y z
N MET A 1 37.54 -15.07 10.05
CA MET A 1 36.45 -14.14 10.41
C MET A 1 35.82 -13.62 9.13
N SER A 2 34.73 -14.22 8.67
CA SER A 2 34.01 -13.76 7.48
C SER A 2 33.23 -12.50 7.83
N LYS A 3 33.48 -11.40 7.11
CA LYS A 3 32.61 -10.22 7.13
C LYS A 3 31.21 -10.66 6.73
N ALA A 4 30.24 -10.51 7.62
CA ALA A 4 28.83 -10.58 7.25
C ALA A 4 28.60 -9.54 6.14
N SER A 5 28.08 -9.98 4.99
CA SER A 5 27.65 -9.06 3.95
C SER A 5 26.54 -8.18 4.52
N LYS A 6 26.68 -6.86 4.41
CA LYS A 6 25.52 -5.97 4.48
C LYS A 6 24.58 -6.43 3.37
N ASN A 7 23.50 -7.12 3.70
CA ASN A 7 22.42 -7.35 2.76
C ASN A 7 21.79 -5.99 2.48
N ASP A 8 22.07 -5.46 1.29
CA ASP A 8 21.39 -4.29 0.78
C ASP A 8 19.95 -4.70 0.46
N GLU A 9 18.98 -4.01 1.07
CA GLU A 9 17.57 -4.37 0.94
C GLU A 9 16.94 -3.52 -0.17
N SER A 10 16.43 -4.16 -1.22
CA SER A 10 15.78 -3.46 -2.32
C SER A 10 14.40 -2.95 -1.92
N VAL A 11 13.97 -1.84 -2.54
CA VAL A 11 12.58 -1.39 -2.44
C VAL A 11 11.66 -2.50 -2.95
N ARG A 12 10.70 -2.93 -2.13
CA ARG A 12 9.67 -3.90 -2.52
C ARG A 12 8.55 -3.20 -3.27
N VAL A 13 8.24 -3.69 -4.46
CA VAL A 13 7.18 -3.19 -5.34
C VAL A 13 6.10 -4.26 -5.48
N MET A 14 4.87 -3.88 -5.19
CA MET A 14 3.71 -4.77 -5.28
C MET A 14 2.62 -4.12 -6.12
N VAL A 15 1.88 -4.93 -6.88
CA VAL A 15 0.79 -4.45 -7.73
C VAL A 15 -0.55 -4.95 -7.21
N ARG A 16 -1.55 -4.08 -7.15
CA ARG A 16 -2.93 -4.45 -6.81
C ARG A 16 -3.90 -4.02 -7.89
N ILE A 17 -4.62 -4.98 -8.47
CA ILE A 17 -5.64 -4.76 -9.48
C ILE A 17 -7.01 -4.72 -8.80
N ARG A 18 -7.72 -3.60 -8.88
CA ARG A 18 -9.09 -3.49 -8.35
C ARG A 18 -10.11 -4.20 -9.27
N PRO A 19 -11.29 -4.57 -8.75
CA PRO A 19 -12.42 -4.92 -9.61
C PRO A 19 -12.79 -3.80 -10.59
N MET A 20 -13.36 -4.17 -11.74
CA MET A 20 -14.00 -3.19 -12.63
C MET A 20 -15.14 -2.48 -11.91
N SER A 21 -15.16 -1.15 -12.03
CA SER A 21 -16.20 -0.28 -11.52
C SER A 21 -17.51 -0.47 -12.27
N THR A 22 -18.62 -0.04 -11.66
CA THR A 22 -19.95 -0.09 -12.30
C THR A 22 -19.98 0.67 -13.63
N LYS A 23 -19.34 1.84 -13.68
CA LYS A 23 -19.25 2.65 -14.90
C LYS A 23 -18.49 1.92 -16.01
N GLU A 24 -17.34 1.31 -15.70
CA GLU A 24 -16.57 0.54 -16.70
C GLU A 24 -17.35 -0.65 -17.24
N LYS A 25 -18.13 -1.34 -16.39
CA LYS A 25 -19.02 -2.42 -16.80
C LYS A 25 -20.16 -1.93 -17.70
N GLN A 26 -20.79 -0.81 -17.35
CA GLN A 26 -21.86 -0.18 -18.14
C GLN A 26 -21.36 0.31 -19.50
N ASP A 27 -20.14 0.83 -19.54
CA ASP A 27 -19.46 1.26 -20.77
C ASP A 27 -18.97 0.08 -21.64
N GLY A 28 -19.23 -1.18 -21.23
CA GLY A 28 -18.81 -2.37 -21.97
C GLY A 28 -17.28 -2.57 -22.03
N ARG A 29 -16.54 -2.04 -21.05
CA ARG A 29 -15.07 -2.19 -21.01
C ARG A 29 -14.68 -3.64 -20.73
N GLN A 30 -13.55 -4.04 -21.31
CA GLN A 30 -12.97 -5.36 -21.11
C GLN A 30 -11.86 -5.33 -20.06
N THR A 31 -11.76 -6.39 -19.25
CA THR A 31 -10.60 -6.58 -18.38
C THR A 31 -9.42 -7.04 -19.23
N VAL A 32 -8.36 -6.23 -19.27
CA VAL A 32 -7.12 -6.55 -20.01
C VAL A 32 -5.97 -6.92 -19.09
N THR A 33 -6.17 -6.91 -17.77
CA THR A 33 -5.14 -7.20 -16.78
C THR A 33 -5.51 -8.42 -15.94
N VAL A 34 -4.53 -9.29 -15.70
CA VAL A 34 -4.67 -10.46 -14.83
C VAL A 34 -3.47 -10.49 -13.89
N ALA A 35 -3.72 -10.63 -12.60
CA ALA A 35 -2.68 -10.83 -11.58
C ALA A 35 -2.71 -12.26 -11.08
N SER A 36 -1.53 -12.84 -10.90
CA SER A 36 -1.30 -14.13 -10.28
C SER A 36 -0.51 -13.94 -9.00
N PHE A 37 -1.16 -14.15 -7.86
CA PHE A 37 -0.52 -14.00 -6.56
C PHE A 37 0.64 -14.99 -6.39
N ASP A 38 0.43 -16.26 -6.72
CA ASP A 38 1.43 -17.33 -6.59
C ASP A 38 2.69 -17.11 -7.43
N ARG A 39 2.54 -16.45 -8.59
CA ARG A 39 3.66 -16.14 -9.50
C ARG A 39 4.21 -14.74 -9.31
N ALA A 40 3.60 -13.95 -8.43
CA ALA A 40 3.85 -12.51 -8.29
C ALA A 40 3.88 -11.77 -9.64
N GLU A 41 3.02 -12.18 -10.57
CA GLU A 41 3.05 -11.76 -11.97
C GLU A 41 1.77 -11.01 -12.35
N VAL A 42 1.91 -9.96 -13.14
CA VAL A 42 0.80 -9.27 -13.81
C VAL A 42 0.98 -9.38 -15.32
N THR A 43 -0.07 -9.83 -15.99
CA THR A 43 -0.13 -9.87 -17.46
C THR A 43 -1.11 -8.82 -17.99
N ILE A 44 -0.74 -8.15 -19.08
CA ILE A 44 -1.54 -7.13 -19.76
C ILE A 44 -1.74 -7.53 -21.22
N ALA A 45 -2.98 -7.74 -21.63
CA ALA A 45 -3.36 -8.06 -23.00
C ALA A 45 -3.61 -6.79 -23.83
N ASN A 46 -3.27 -6.83 -25.12
CA ASN A 46 -3.61 -5.78 -26.07
C ASN A 46 -5.05 -6.00 -26.58
N PRO A 47 -6.03 -5.14 -26.24
CA PRO A 47 -7.42 -5.35 -26.64
C PRO A 47 -7.66 -5.23 -28.16
N THR A 48 -6.75 -4.58 -28.88
CA THR A 48 -6.78 -4.44 -30.34
C THR A 48 -5.72 -5.31 -31.02
N GLY A 49 -5.03 -6.16 -30.26
CA GLY A 49 -3.99 -7.04 -30.75
C GLY A 49 -4.54 -8.21 -31.55
N ALA A 50 -3.68 -8.87 -32.32
CA ALA A 50 -4.05 -10.14 -32.95
C ALA A 50 -4.33 -11.20 -31.86
N ALA A 51 -5.22 -12.16 -32.13
CA ALA A 51 -5.53 -13.23 -31.16
C ALA A 51 -4.30 -14.09 -30.78
N SER A 52 -3.26 -14.08 -31.61
CA SER A 52 -1.97 -14.74 -31.38
C SER A 52 -0.94 -13.86 -30.66
N GLU A 53 -1.23 -12.58 -30.43
CA GLU A 53 -0.31 -11.68 -29.74
C GLU A 53 -0.29 -12.04 -28.24
N PRO A 54 0.87 -12.46 -27.69
CA PRO A 54 0.95 -12.82 -26.29
C PRO A 54 0.81 -11.58 -25.39
N PRO A 55 0.20 -11.71 -24.20
CA PRO A 55 0.14 -10.61 -23.25
C PRO A 55 1.53 -10.25 -22.73
N LYS A 56 1.74 -8.98 -22.36
CA LYS A 56 2.97 -8.52 -21.70
C LYS A 56 2.95 -8.95 -20.24
N ALA A 57 3.97 -9.64 -19.78
CA ALA A 57 4.09 -10.12 -18.41
C ALA A 57 5.15 -9.32 -17.62
N PHE A 58 4.88 -9.05 -16.35
CA PHE A 58 5.77 -8.36 -15.42
C PHE A 58 5.75 -9.05 -14.06
N THR A 59 6.92 -9.27 -13.46
CA THR A 59 7.08 -9.86 -12.12
C THR A 59 7.37 -8.78 -11.09
N PHE A 60 6.79 -8.92 -9.91
CA PHE A 60 6.91 -8.01 -8.77
C PHE A 60 7.20 -8.81 -7.50
N ASP A 61 7.33 -8.13 -6.35
CA ASP A 61 7.42 -8.82 -5.05
C ASP A 61 6.08 -9.45 -4.65
N ALA A 62 4.96 -8.90 -5.13
CA ALA A 62 3.63 -9.50 -5.03
C ALA A 62 2.66 -8.91 -6.08
N ALA A 63 1.70 -9.72 -6.53
CA ALA A 63 0.65 -9.30 -7.46
C ALA A 63 -0.74 -9.70 -6.94
N PHE A 64 -1.54 -8.72 -6.53
CA PHE A 64 -2.90 -8.90 -6.00
C PHE A 64 -3.94 -8.72 -7.09
N GLY A 65 -4.83 -9.71 -7.23
CA GLY A 65 -5.96 -9.65 -8.15
C GLY A 65 -7.16 -8.92 -7.58
N SER A 66 -8.22 -8.83 -8.37
CA SER A 66 -9.47 -8.15 -8.01
C SER A 66 -10.20 -8.77 -6.81
N GLN A 67 -9.88 -10.03 -6.47
CA GLN A 67 -10.46 -10.75 -5.33
C GLN A 67 -9.59 -10.66 -4.06
N SER A 68 -8.43 -10.01 -4.12
CA SER A 68 -7.54 -9.89 -2.96
C SER A 68 -8.13 -8.99 -1.88
N THR A 69 -8.16 -9.51 -0.66
CA THR A 69 -8.72 -8.83 0.51
C THR A 69 -7.76 -7.78 1.07
N GLN A 70 -8.27 -6.86 1.88
CA GLN A 70 -7.42 -5.89 2.57
C GLN A 70 -6.44 -6.56 3.51
N GLN A 71 -6.88 -7.63 4.20
CA GLN A 71 -6.05 -8.40 5.11
C GLN A 71 -4.87 -9.06 4.36
N GLN A 72 -5.13 -9.71 3.21
CA GLN A 72 -4.07 -10.32 2.41
C GLN A 72 -3.01 -9.30 1.97
N VAL A 73 -3.45 -8.10 1.57
CA VAL A 73 -2.55 -7.00 1.19
C VAL A 73 -1.74 -6.52 2.40
N TYR A 74 -2.39 -6.37 3.56
CA TYR A 74 -1.72 -5.97 4.79
C TYR A 74 -0.63 -6.95 5.23
N ASP A 75 -0.99 -8.24 5.30
CA ASP A 75 -0.10 -9.31 5.76
C ASP A 75 1.16 -9.42 4.89
N THR A 76 1.01 -9.19 3.58
CA THR A 76 2.11 -9.27 2.62
C THR A 76 2.95 -7.99 2.57
N ALA A 77 2.29 -6.83 2.49
CA ALA A 77 2.96 -5.55 2.24
C ALA A 77 3.48 -4.88 3.52
N ALA A 78 2.68 -4.88 4.58
CA ALA A 78 2.84 -3.97 5.71
C ALA A 78 3.39 -4.65 6.98
N THR A 79 3.04 -5.92 7.25
CA THR A 79 3.42 -6.60 8.51
C THR A 79 4.91 -6.51 8.81
N ALA A 80 5.77 -6.88 7.85
CA ALA A 80 7.23 -6.82 8.04
C ALA A 80 7.74 -5.40 8.30
N ILE A 81 7.13 -4.39 7.67
CA ILE A 81 7.51 -2.98 7.84
C ILE A 81 7.11 -2.49 9.22
N VAL A 82 5.88 -2.82 9.67
CA VAL A 82 5.41 -2.44 11.00
C VAL A 82 6.25 -3.13 12.09
N GLU A 83 6.59 -4.41 11.95
CA GLU A 83 7.50 -5.09 12.88
C GLU A 83 8.89 -4.43 12.92
N ALA A 84 9.46 -4.08 11.76
CA ALA A 84 10.74 -3.37 11.70
C ALA A 84 10.67 -2.00 12.40
N VAL A 85 9.58 -1.25 12.23
CA VAL A 85 9.35 0.02 12.95
C VAL A 85 9.28 -0.20 14.46
N MET A 86 8.62 -1.26 14.91
CA MET A 86 8.57 -1.64 16.33
C MET A 86 9.94 -2.04 16.91
N ASP A 87 10.91 -2.35 16.05
CA ASP A 87 12.29 -2.66 16.41
C ASP A 87 13.25 -1.47 16.22
N GLY A 88 12.74 -0.30 15.82
CA GLY A 88 13.47 0.96 15.76
C GLY A 88 13.97 1.35 14.37
N TYR A 89 13.48 0.71 13.31
CA TYR A 89 13.79 1.08 11.93
C TYR A 89 12.78 2.10 11.37
N ASN A 90 13.18 2.82 10.32
CA ASN A 90 12.26 3.66 9.56
C ASN A 90 11.55 2.80 8.51
N GLY A 91 10.23 2.96 8.38
CA GLY A 91 9.41 2.23 7.42
C GLY A 91 8.46 3.16 6.67
N THR A 92 8.40 3.02 5.34
CA THR A 92 7.53 3.82 4.47
C THR A 92 6.72 2.91 3.57
N ILE A 93 5.41 3.16 3.50
CA ILE A 93 4.50 2.55 2.54
C ILE A 93 3.77 3.67 1.82
N PHE A 94 3.82 3.70 0.50
CA PHE A 94 3.06 4.64 -0.31
C PHE A 94 2.34 3.92 -1.44
N ALA A 95 1.13 4.37 -1.76
CA ALA A 95 0.35 3.83 -2.85
C ALA A 95 0.48 4.74 -4.08
N TYR A 96 0.78 4.14 -5.23
CA TYR A 96 0.95 4.84 -6.51
C TYR A 96 0.02 4.28 -7.58
N GLY A 97 -0.43 5.13 -8.50
CA GLY A 97 -1.29 4.74 -9.63
C GLY A 97 -2.27 5.83 -10.06
N GLN A 98 -3.03 5.56 -11.11
CA GLN A 98 -4.02 6.49 -11.67
C GLN A 98 -5.10 6.90 -10.65
N THR A 99 -5.75 8.04 -10.86
CA THR A 99 -6.99 8.41 -10.17
C THR A 99 -8.04 7.30 -10.32
N GLY A 100 -8.68 6.92 -9.21
CA GLY A 100 -9.64 5.82 -9.21
C GLY A 100 -9.04 4.41 -9.24
N ALA A 101 -7.71 4.24 -9.22
CA ALA A 101 -7.08 2.91 -9.20
C ALA A 101 -7.18 2.17 -7.85
N GLY A 102 -7.60 2.84 -6.77
CA GLY A 102 -7.74 2.24 -5.44
C GLY A 102 -6.63 2.56 -4.44
N LYS A 103 -5.88 3.67 -4.63
CA LYS A 103 -4.85 4.14 -3.69
C LYS A 103 -5.41 4.36 -2.27
N SER A 104 -6.42 5.22 -2.13
CA SER A 104 -7.07 5.50 -0.84
C SER A 104 -7.76 4.26 -0.27
N HIS A 105 -8.40 3.45 -1.12
CA HIS A 105 -8.97 2.17 -0.70
C HIS A 105 -7.92 1.22 -0.11
N THR A 106 -6.70 1.21 -0.64
CA THR A 106 -5.61 0.35 -0.12
C THR A 106 -5.04 0.90 1.18
N MET A 107 -4.80 2.21 1.25
CA MET A 107 -4.20 2.84 2.43
C MET A 107 -5.18 2.99 3.60
N GLU A 108 -6.39 3.48 3.35
CA GLU A 108 -7.39 3.76 4.38
C GLU A 108 -8.46 2.67 4.43
N GLY A 109 -8.97 2.26 3.26
CA GLY A 109 -10.07 1.30 3.17
C GLY A 109 -11.39 1.87 3.68
N TYR A 110 -12.27 1.00 4.15
CA TYR A 110 -13.50 1.39 4.85
C TYR A 110 -13.35 1.13 6.35
N PRO A 111 -13.88 2.02 7.21
CA PRO A 111 -13.81 1.82 8.66
C PRO A 111 -14.60 0.60 9.12
N ASP A 112 -15.72 0.32 8.45
CA ASP A 112 -16.60 -0.81 8.70
C ASP A 112 -17.11 -1.42 7.37
N PRO A 113 -17.22 -2.76 7.27
CA PRO A 113 -16.84 -3.74 8.30
C PRO A 113 -15.29 -3.88 8.45
N PRO A 114 -14.79 -4.43 9.57
CA PRO A 114 -13.35 -4.45 9.88
C PRO A 114 -12.44 -5.09 8.83
N ASP A 115 -12.95 -6.08 8.07
CA ASP A 115 -12.25 -6.75 6.96
C ASP A 115 -12.00 -5.83 5.75
N GLN A 116 -12.65 -4.67 5.71
CA GLN A 116 -12.46 -3.65 4.68
C GLN A 116 -11.46 -2.55 5.07
N ARG A 117 -10.90 -2.60 6.27
CA ARG A 117 -9.89 -1.63 6.75
C ARG A 117 -8.59 -1.75 5.96
N GLY A 118 -8.01 -0.62 5.57
CA GLY A 118 -6.76 -0.56 4.82
C GLY A 118 -5.51 -0.69 5.66
N ILE A 119 -4.37 -0.37 5.05
CA ILE A 119 -3.05 -0.48 5.68
C ILE A 119 -2.92 0.39 6.93
N ILE A 120 -3.37 1.64 6.90
CA ILE A 120 -3.24 2.61 8.00
C ILE A 120 -3.97 2.12 9.26
N PRO A 121 -5.29 1.86 9.23
CA PRO A 121 -6.00 1.40 10.43
C PRO A 121 -5.51 0.04 10.94
N ASN A 122 -5.14 -0.89 10.05
CA ASN A 122 -4.55 -2.17 10.48
C ASN A 122 -3.17 -2.00 11.11
N SER A 123 -2.36 -1.04 10.63
CA SER A 123 -1.08 -0.68 11.26
C SER A 123 -1.28 -0.15 12.68
N PHE A 124 -2.26 0.72 12.91
CA PHE A 124 -2.56 1.17 14.27
C PHE A 124 -2.91 0.01 15.18
N LYS A 125 -3.80 -0.89 14.74
CA LYS A 125 -4.14 -2.09 15.50
C LYS A 125 -2.90 -2.92 15.84
N HIS A 126 -2.06 -3.24 14.85
CA HIS A 126 -0.86 -4.05 15.04
C HIS A 126 0.14 -3.41 16.01
N ILE A 127 0.38 -2.10 15.88
CA ILE A 127 1.26 -1.34 16.78
C ILE A 127 0.75 -1.42 18.22
N PHE A 128 -0.53 -1.09 18.46
CA PHE A 128 -1.08 -1.08 19.82
C PHE A 128 -1.20 -2.49 20.42
N ASP A 129 -1.51 -3.50 19.61
CA ASP A 129 -1.44 -4.90 20.05
C ASP A 129 -0.02 -5.22 20.54
N LYS A 130 1.02 -4.91 19.74
CA LYS A 130 2.43 -5.16 20.11
C LYS A 130 2.88 -4.40 21.35
N VAL A 131 2.45 -3.15 21.51
CA VAL A 131 2.73 -2.35 22.71
C VAL A 131 2.12 -3.01 23.94
N SER A 132 0.88 -3.50 23.85
CA SER A 132 0.19 -4.14 24.98
C SER A 132 0.90 -5.42 25.49
N PHE A 133 1.57 -6.16 24.59
CA PHE A 133 2.32 -7.37 24.95
C PHE A 133 3.73 -7.08 25.51
N ARG A 134 4.33 -5.92 25.21
CA ARG A 134 5.68 -5.54 25.68
C ARG A 134 5.61 -5.00 27.13
N ARG A 135 5.62 -5.89 28.12
CA ARG A 135 5.52 -5.55 29.56
C ARG A 135 6.69 -4.74 30.15
N LEU A 136 7.84 -4.67 29.48
CA LEU A 136 9.10 -4.17 30.07
C LEU A 136 9.66 -2.90 29.41
N LYS A 137 8.96 -2.29 28.43
CA LYS A 137 9.42 -1.07 27.75
C LYS A 137 8.31 -0.02 27.74
N GLN A 138 8.64 1.20 28.17
CA GLN A 138 7.76 2.35 27.94
C GLN A 138 7.80 2.71 26.45
N VAL A 139 6.62 2.85 25.84
CA VAL A 139 6.47 3.23 24.42
C VAL A 139 5.64 4.51 24.35
N LEU A 140 6.14 5.50 23.63
CA LEU A 140 5.42 6.72 23.29
C LEU A 140 5.08 6.68 21.80
N VAL A 141 3.79 6.70 21.46
CA VAL A 141 3.30 6.76 20.08
C VAL A 141 2.85 8.19 19.78
N ARG A 142 3.28 8.74 18.65
CA ARG A 142 2.86 10.05 18.14
C ARG A 142 2.45 9.89 16.67
N ALA A 143 1.53 10.73 16.22
CA ALA A 143 1.09 10.79 14.84
C ALA A 143 1.12 12.23 14.34
N SER A 144 1.46 12.39 13.07
CA SER A 144 1.30 13.60 12.29
C SER A 144 0.57 13.24 11.00
N TYR A 145 -0.16 14.19 10.41
CA TYR A 145 -0.84 13.98 9.15
C TYR A 145 -0.76 15.24 8.30
N LEU A 146 -0.20 15.12 7.10
CA LEU A 146 0.10 16.25 6.23
C LEU A 146 -0.37 15.99 4.81
N GLU A 147 -0.64 17.07 4.09
CA GLU A 147 -0.95 17.08 2.67
C GLU A 147 0.09 17.93 1.93
N ILE A 148 0.50 17.47 0.75
CA ILE A 148 1.23 18.28 -0.23
C ILE A 148 0.25 18.61 -1.35
N TYR A 149 -0.14 19.86 -1.47
CA TYR A 149 -1.07 20.33 -2.48
C TYR A 149 -0.54 21.59 -3.15
N ASN A 150 -0.38 21.54 -4.48
CA ASN A 150 0.16 22.65 -5.26
C ASN A 150 1.51 23.16 -4.72
N GLU A 151 2.43 22.24 -4.42
CA GLU A 151 3.75 22.51 -3.83
C GLU A 151 3.72 23.16 -2.43
N GLU A 152 2.56 23.25 -1.78
CA GLU A 152 2.42 23.72 -0.39
C GLU A 152 2.22 22.53 0.56
N ILE A 153 2.87 22.58 1.72
CA ILE A 153 2.71 21.59 2.79
C ILE A 153 1.71 22.11 3.81
N ARG A 154 0.69 21.31 4.13
CA ARG A 154 -0.36 21.66 5.09
C ARG A 154 -0.47 20.59 6.18
N ASP A 155 -0.57 21.02 7.44
CA ASP A 155 -0.85 20.12 8.56
C ASP A 155 -2.37 19.90 8.69
N LEU A 156 -2.80 18.66 8.46
CA LEU A 156 -4.20 18.24 8.49
C LEU A 156 -4.75 18.12 9.91
N LEU A 157 -3.90 18.17 10.94
CA LEU A 157 -4.28 18.13 12.36
C LEU A 157 -4.15 19.51 13.04
N SER A 158 -3.68 20.53 12.31
CA SER A 158 -3.56 21.89 12.82
C SER A 158 -4.93 22.55 13.03
N LYS A 159 -4.99 23.48 14.01
CA LYS A 159 -6.16 24.36 14.19
C LYS A 159 -6.31 25.37 13.05
N ASP A 160 -5.24 25.62 12.31
CA ASP A 160 -5.23 26.42 11.08
C ASP A 160 -4.72 25.56 9.90
N PRO A 161 -5.61 24.85 9.21
CA PRO A 161 -5.24 23.96 8.09
C PRO A 161 -4.77 24.70 6.83
N LYS A 162 -4.92 26.04 6.78
CA LYS A 162 -4.50 26.87 5.64
C LYS A 162 -3.08 27.40 5.78
N ALA A 163 -2.49 27.31 6.96
CA ALA A 163 -1.12 27.69 7.18
C ALA A 163 -0.18 26.75 6.41
N SER A 164 0.66 27.32 5.54
CA SER A 164 1.71 26.57 4.85
C SER A 164 2.88 26.32 5.82
N LEU A 165 3.48 25.13 5.72
CA LEU A 165 4.69 24.76 6.44
C LEU A 165 5.92 24.82 5.54
N ASP A 166 7.06 25.23 6.10
CA ASP A 166 8.34 25.21 5.42
C ASP A 166 9.10 23.90 5.65
N LEU A 167 9.78 23.40 4.62
CA LEU A 167 10.76 22.33 4.76
C LEU A 167 12.07 22.88 5.33
N LYS A 168 12.67 22.11 6.25
CA LYS A 168 13.99 22.39 6.80
C LYS A 168 14.87 21.14 6.67
N GLU A 169 16.13 21.36 6.31
CA GLU A 169 17.18 20.34 6.24
C GLU A 169 18.16 20.48 7.42
#